data_AF-A0A938TY79-F1
#
_entry.id   AF-A0A938TY79-F1
#
_cell.length_a   1.000
_cell.length_b   1.000
_cell.length_c   1.000
_cell.angle_alpha   90.00
_cell.angle_beta   90.00
_cell.angle_gamma   90.00
#
_symmetry.space_group_name_H-M   'P 1'
#
loop_
_entity.id
_entity.type
_entity.pdbx_description
1 polymer ?
#
loop_
_entity_poly.entity_id
_entity_poly.type
_entity_poly.pdbx_seq_one_letter_code
_entity_poly.pdbx_strand_id
1 'polypeptide(L)' 'MDTLNTELDIEAMLAKLEEIHAQLEKGDLPFRKALVQYEEGLALLQQCRNYLKAAEQHMKQLHDRYDEDTVQN' A
#
# COMPACT_ATOMS: atom_id res chain seq x y z
N MET A 1 -16.30 11.22 -1.80
CA MET A 1 -16.47 10.16 -0.79
C MET A 1 -15.57 9.05 -1.26
N ASP A 2 -14.41 8.78 -0.63
CA ASP A 2 -13.61 7.53 -0.84
C ASP A 2 -12.27 7.52 -0.06
N THR A 3 -11.80 8.67 0.47
CA THR A 3 -10.54 8.73 1.23
C THR A 3 -10.52 7.82 2.46
N LEU A 4 -11.63 7.72 3.20
CA LEU A 4 -11.73 6.90 4.41
C LEU A 4 -11.61 5.39 4.12
N ASN A 5 -12.19 4.92 3.00
CA ASN A 5 -12.13 3.50 2.62
C ASN A 5 -10.71 3.10 2.18
N THR A 6 -9.98 4.08 1.65
CA THR A 6 -8.66 3.90 1.09
C THR A 6 -7.57 3.88 2.18
N GLU A 7 -7.73 4.68 3.24
CA GLU A 7 -6.90 4.61 4.45
C GLU A 7 -7.08 3.26 5.18
N LEU A 8 -8.33 2.80 5.32
CA LEU A 8 -8.67 1.49 5.86
C LEU A 8 -8.03 0.34 5.06
N ASP A 9 -7.98 0.45 3.72
CA ASP A 9 -7.33 -0.55 2.86
C ASP A 9 -5.81 -0.62 3.11
N ILE A 10 -5.13 0.52 3.29
CA ILE A 10 -3.68 0.51 3.54
C ILE A 10 -3.33 -0.07 4.90
N GLU A 11 -4.07 0.30 5.95
CA GLU A 11 -3.84 -0.20 7.30
C GLU A 11 -4.07 -1.71 7.35
N ALA A 12 -5.11 -2.20 6.67
CA ALA A 12 -5.37 -3.63 6.54
C ALA A 12 -4.26 -4.37 5.78
N MET A 13 -3.76 -3.79 4.67
CA MET A 13 -2.65 -4.38 3.91
C MET A 13 -1.35 -4.46 4.74
N LEU A 14 -1.05 -3.42 5.52
CA LEU A 14 0.12 -3.39 6.40
C LEU A 14 -0.01 -4.41 7.54
N ALA A 15 -1.15 -4.46 8.22
CA ALA A 15 -1.41 -5.43 9.28
C ALA A 15 -1.27 -6.87 8.77
N LYS A 16 -1.75 -7.15 7.57
CA LYS A 16 -1.63 -8.48 6.96
C LYS A 16 -0.19 -8.81 6.58
N LEU A 17 0.59 -7.83 6.12
CA LEU A 17 2.01 -8.01 5.86
C LEU A 17 2.81 -8.34 7.14
N GLU A 18 2.49 -7.67 8.26
CA GLU A 18 3.09 -7.96 9.57
C GLU A 18 2.74 -9.38 10.05
N GLU A 19 1.50 -9.81 9.85
CA GLU A 19 1.09 -11.18 10.15
C GLU A 19 1.89 -12.21 9.34
N ILE A 20 2.01 -12.00 8.03
CA ILE A 20 2.81 -12.85 7.13
C ILE A 20 4.27 -12.88 7.59
N HIS A 21 4.84 -11.73 7.93
CA HIS A 21 6.22 -11.62 8.40
C HIS A 21 6.44 -12.44 9.68
N ALA A 22 5.54 -12.31 10.66
CA ALA A 22 5.60 -13.05 11.91
C ALA A 22 5.41 -14.56 11.70
N GLN A 23 4.56 -14.98 10.75
CA GLN A 23 4.37 -16.39 10.42
C GLN A 23 5.60 -17.00 9.74
N LEU A 24 6.27 -16.25 8.86
CA LEU A 24 7.51 -16.68 8.21
C LEU A 24 8.68 -16.72 9.21
N GLU A 25 8.77 -15.76 10.12
CA GLU A 25 9.82 -15.69 11.14
C GLU A 25 9.74 -16.86 12.14
N LYS A 26 8.53 -17.30 12.50
CA LYS A 26 8.32 -18.47 13.37
C LYS A 26 8.92 -19.76 12.81
N GLY A 27 9.08 -19.89 11.49
CA GLY A 27 9.75 -21.05 10.87
C GLY A 27 9.00 -22.38 10.96
N ASP A 28 7.86 -22.45 11.63
CA ASP A 28 7.07 -23.68 11.83
C ASP A 28 6.17 -24.05 10.63
N LEU A 29 6.24 -23.28 9.53
CA LEU A 29 5.46 -23.51 8.33
C LEU A 29 6.13 -24.55 7.41
N PRO A 30 5.38 -25.56 6.92
CA PRO A 30 5.85 -26.40 5.82
C PRO A 30 6.27 -25.55 4.63
N PHE A 31 7.36 -25.92 3.94
CA PHE A 31 7.96 -25.15 2.83
C PHE A 31 6.92 -24.62 1.82
N ARG A 32 5.96 -25.46 1.42
CA ARG A 32 4.90 -25.07 0.48
C ARG A 32 4.02 -23.94 1.03
N LYS A 33 3.71 -23.94 2.33
CA LYS A 33 2.94 -22.87 2.96
C LYS A 33 3.78 -21.61 3.13
N ALA A 34 5.05 -21.75 3.50
CA ALA A 34 5.97 -20.60 3.58
C ALA A 34 6.12 -19.91 2.22
N LEU A 35 6.20 -20.67 1.13
CA LEU A 35 6.26 -20.12 -0.23
C LEU A 35 4.99 -19.33 -0.59
N VAL A 36 3.81 -19.87 -0.30
CA VAL A 36 2.54 -19.17 -0.53
C VAL A 36 2.45 -17.89 0.28
N GLN A 37 2.82 -17.93 1.56
CA GLN A 37 2.83 -16.74 2.42
C GLN A 37 3.80 -15.67 1.91
N TYR A 38 4.96 -16.09 1.41
CA TYR A 38 5.94 -15.19 0.82
C TYR A 38 5.42 -14.52 -0.47
N GLU A 39 4.78 -15.28 -1.36
CA GLU A 39 4.14 -14.75 -2.58
C GLU A 39 3.02 -13.76 -2.25
N GLU A 40 2.20 -14.05 -1.24
CA GLU A 40 1.14 -13.16 -0.77
C GLU A 40 1.73 -11.86 -0.18
N GLY A 41 2.80 -11.96 0.60
CA GLY A 41 3.52 -10.79 1.13
C GLY A 41 4.10 -9.90 0.02
N LEU A 42 4.66 -10.49 -1.04
CA LEU A 42 5.15 -9.73 -2.21
C LEU A 42 4.01 -9.02 -2.94
N ALA A 43 2.87 -9.68 -3.12
CA ALA A 43 1.70 -9.07 -3.76
C ALA A 43 1.15 -7.90 -2.94
N LEU A 44 1.10 -8.01 -1.62
CA LEU A 44 0.69 -6.94 -0.72
C LEU A 44 1.66 -5.75 -0.76
N LEU A 45 2.98 -6.01 -0.71
CA LEU A 45 4.00 -4.97 -0.85
C LEU A 45 3.86 -4.19 -2.16
N GLN A 46 3.56 -4.87 -3.26
CA GLN A 46 3.35 -4.22 -4.56
C GLN A 46 2.09 -3.34 -4.55
N GLN A 47 1.02 -3.79 -3.91
CA GLN A 47 -0.22 -3.00 -3.78
C GLN A 47 0.01 -1.74 -2.95
N CYS A 48 0.69 -1.84 -1.81
CA CYS A 48 1.05 -0.67 -0.98
C CYS A 48 1.88 0.35 -1.77
N ARG A 49 2.88 -0.10 -2.55
CA ARG A 49 3.70 0.78 -3.39
C ARG A 49 2.88 1.49 -4.46
N ASN A 50 2.00 0.77 -5.14
CA ASN A 50 1.14 1.34 -6.17
C ASN A 50 0.21 2.39 -5.57
N TYR A 51 -0.34 2.11 -4.38
CA TYR A 51 -1.18 3.05 -3.66
C TYR A 51 -0.45 4.35 -3.32
N LEU A 52 0.72 4.25 -2.68
CA LEU A 52 1.51 5.43 -2.31
C LEU A 52 1.87 6.27 -3.54
N LYS A 53 2.21 5.62 -4.65
CA LYS A 53 2.49 6.29 -5.92
C LYS A 53 1.26 7.03 -6.46
N ALA A 54 0.08 6.43 -6.39
CA ALA A 54 -1.16 7.06 -6.82
C ALA A 54 -1.50 8.27 -5.94
N ALA A 55 -1.30 8.16 -4.62
CA ALA A 55 -1.48 9.26 -3.68
C ALA A 55 -0.53 10.43 -3.99
N GLU A 56 0.77 10.14 -4.20
CA GLU A 56 1.77 11.15 -4.58
C GLU A 56 1.40 11.85 -5.90
N GLN A 57 0.99 11.09 -6.92
CA GLN A 57 0.56 11.65 -8.20
C GLN A 57 -0.67 12.54 -8.03
N HIS A 58 -1.64 12.13 -7.21
CA HIS A 58 -2.83 12.93 -6.96
C HIS A 58 -2.49 14.23 -6.23
N MET A 59 -1.61 14.19 -5.23
CA MET A 59 -1.10 15.40 -4.56
C MET A 59 -0.39 16.34 -5.54
N LYS A 60 0.45 15.80 -6.42
CA LYS A 60 1.14 16.59 -7.44
C LYS A 60 0.16 17.28 -8.39
N GLN A 61 -0.85 16.57 -8.87
CA GLN A 61 -1.89 17.15 -9.73
C GLN A 61 -2.70 18.23 -9.00
N LEU A 62 -2.96 18.06 -7.69
CA LEU A 62 -3.60 19.10 -6.90
C LEU A 62 -2.70 20.34 -6.81
N HIS A 63 -1.41 20.17 -6.53
CA HIS A 63 -0.45 21.27 -6.44
C HIS A 63 -0.31 22.03 -7.77
N ASP A 64 -0.13 21.32 -8.89
CA ASP A 64 0.00 21.91 -10.22
C ASP A 64 -1.24 22.76 -10.57
N ARG A 65 -2.45 22.30 -10.20
CA ARG A 65 -3.69 23.09 -10.38
C ARG A 65 -3.74 24.34 -9.50
N TYR A 66 -3.29 24.26 -8.25
CA TYR A 66 -3.21 25.42 -7.36
C TYR A 66 -2.22 26.48 -7.88
N ASP A 67 -1.11 26.05 -8.47
CA ASP A 67 -0.11 26.95 -9.03
C ASP A 67 -0.62 27.64 -10.32
N GLU A 68 -1.40 26.95 -11.17
CA GLU A 68 -2.04 27.58 -12.34
C GLU A 68 -3.11 28.62 -11.96
N ASP A 69 -3.92 28.34 -10.93
CA ASP A 69 -4.98 29.26 -10.46
C ASP A 69 -4.43 30.51 -9.75
N THR A 70 -3.20 30.47 -9.23
CA THR A 70 -2.54 31.62 -8.58
C THR A 70 -1.80 32.54 -9.56
N VAL A 71 -1.47 32.06 -10.76
CA VAL A 71 -0.82 32.88 -11.81
C VAL A 71 -1.83 33.67 -12.64
N GLN A 72 -3.12 33.30 -12.61
CA GLN A 72 -4.17 33.91 -13.43
C GLN A 72 -5.00 35.01 -12.73
N ASN A 73 -4.70 35.37 -11.48
CA ASN A 73 -5.39 36.44 -10.72
C ASN A 73 -4.48 37.63 -10.39
#